data_AF-A0A948Q8L9-F1
#
_entry.id   AF-A0A948Q8L9-F1
#
_cell.length_a   1.000
_cell.length_b   1.000
_cell.length_c   1.000
_cell.angle_alpha   90.00
_cell.angle_beta   90.00
_cell.angle_gamma   90.00
#
_symmetry.space_group_name_H-M   'P 1'
#
loop_
_entity.id
_entity.type
_entity.pdbx_description
1 polymer ?
#
loop_
_entity_poly.entity_id
_entity_poly.type
_entity_poly.pdbx_seq_one_letter_code
_entity_poly.pdbx_strand_id
1 'polypeptide(L)'
;MSEKPRVLCVDDEINILKAIQRSLRKDFEVHLAGGGKEGLRLLQEDGPFQVVVSDMKMPEMNGATFLRHARRISPQTVRILLTGFAELDNVVSAVNEGFIFRFLAKPCSSSALKAAIDDGVRQNELLMSERVLLEQTLMGSIQALSDVLAMASPAAFGRATRIRKLAVALGERAELEDPWRLEVAATFSQVGSITLPEDTALKMYLGQPLSLQEQAMAARMPEMSRSVLSNIPRLEPVLEILLYSGKNWDGSGEPQVRMAGEDIPLGSRILKLAEAAEKQQSLGLSPGRTIDFLKAQAGAFDPHLLGLLETIIADGDVIEEVRGVTMLELRTGMVLTEEVRSNTGVLLVAAGQEVTVSLLERIQNYHDTTGLKLPLWVRNPDLDEDPAATAEEQTTFSLVD
;
A
#
# COMPACT_ATOMS: atom_id res chain seq x y z
N MET A 1 3.63 10.21 29.84
CA MET A 1 2.92 9.10 30.51
C MET A 1 2.44 8.19 29.40
N SER A 2 2.73 6.88 29.47
CA SER A 2 2.18 5.93 28.49
C SER A 2 0.65 5.95 28.55
N GLU A 3 0.00 5.96 27.39
CA GLU A 3 -1.46 5.97 27.26
C GLU A 3 -2.04 4.66 27.78
N LYS A 4 -3.16 4.69 28.51
CA LYS A 4 -3.71 3.48 29.12
C LYS A 4 -4.33 2.59 28.04
N PRO A 5 -4.20 1.25 28.13
CA PRO A 5 -4.90 0.36 27.20
C PRO A 5 -6.42 0.56 27.31
N ARG A 6 -7.08 0.65 26.17
CA ARG A 6 -8.52 0.82 26.01
C ARG A 6 -9.21 -0.55 26.03
N VAL A 7 -10.16 -0.69 26.93
CA VAL A 7 -10.89 -1.95 27.17
C VAL A 7 -12.38 -1.70 27.02
N LEU A 8 -13.03 -2.43 26.14
CA LEU A 8 -14.48 -2.40 25.98
C LEU A 8 -15.13 -3.50 26.83
N CYS A 9 -15.99 -3.13 27.77
CA CYS A 9 -16.79 -4.06 28.57
C CYS A 9 -18.24 -4.05 28.10
N VAL A 10 -18.79 -5.23 27.78
CA VAL A 10 -20.13 -5.40 27.22
C VAL A 10 -20.94 -6.34 28.10
N ASP A 11 -22.03 -5.83 28.67
CA ASP A 11 -22.92 -6.55 29.59
C ASP A 11 -24.25 -5.79 29.63
N ASP A 12 -25.39 -6.46 29.71
CA ASP A 12 -26.71 -5.79 29.77
C ASP A 12 -27.03 -5.22 31.17
N GLU A 13 -26.26 -5.61 32.20
CA GLU A 13 -26.40 -5.10 33.55
C GLU A 13 -25.49 -3.89 33.81
N ILE A 14 -26.05 -2.68 33.69
CA ILE A 14 -25.32 -1.41 33.89
C ILE A 14 -24.59 -1.31 35.24
N ASN A 15 -25.10 -1.94 36.29
CA ASN A 15 -24.49 -1.93 37.61
C ASN A 15 -23.20 -2.76 37.65
N ILE A 16 -23.17 -3.88 36.91
CA ILE A 16 -21.98 -4.74 36.75
C ILE A 16 -20.93 -3.95 35.97
N LEU A 17 -21.30 -3.33 34.84
CA LEU A 17 -20.40 -2.48 34.05
C LEU A 17 -19.75 -1.37 34.90
N LYS A 18 -20.54 -0.64 35.69
CA LYS A 18 -20.01 0.40 36.60
C LYS A 18 -19.12 -0.16 37.71
N ALA A 19 -19.35 -1.39 38.17
CA ALA A 19 -18.47 -2.04 39.14
C ALA A 19 -17.13 -2.42 38.49
N ILE A 20 -17.16 -3.01 37.29
CA ILE A 20 -15.98 -3.34 36.50
C ILE A 20 -15.16 -2.08 36.20
N GLN A 21 -15.80 -1.01 35.71
CA GLN A 21 -15.14 0.27 35.43
C GLN A 21 -14.42 0.83 36.66
N ARG A 22 -15.07 0.85 37.83
CA ARG A 22 -14.46 1.32 39.09
C ARG A 22 -13.24 0.50 39.49
N SER A 23 -13.28 -0.81 39.23
CA SER A 23 -12.20 -1.74 39.54
C SER A 23 -10.99 -1.61 38.60
N LEU A 24 -11.21 -1.18 37.35
CA LEU A 24 -10.22 -1.24 36.28
C LEU A 24 -9.67 0.14 35.85
N ARG A 25 -10.38 1.24 36.13
CA ARG A 25 -10.04 2.62 35.70
C ARG A 25 -8.63 3.11 36.09
N LYS A 26 -7.99 2.47 37.07
CA LYS A 26 -6.62 2.83 37.47
C LYS A 26 -5.62 2.41 36.40
N ASP A 27 -5.81 1.25 35.79
CA ASP A 27 -4.87 0.63 34.86
C ASP A 27 -5.31 0.78 33.39
N PHE A 28 -6.63 0.86 33.14
CA PHE A 28 -7.19 0.85 31.79
C PHE A 28 -8.12 2.04 31.54
N GLU A 29 -8.26 2.43 30.27
CA GLU A 29 -9.34 3.29 29.80
C GLU A 29 -10.54 2.42 29.45
N VAL A 30 -11.55 2.41 30.32
CA VAL A 30 -12.67 1.46 30.23
C VAL A 30 -13.88 2.10 29.58
N HIS A 31 -14.27 1.53 28.44
CA HIS A 31 -15.48 1.85 27.70
C HIS A 31 -16.56 0.82 27.99
N LEU A 32 -17.82 1.24 28.02
CA LEU A 32 -18.95 0.43 28.45
C LEU A 32 -20.01 0.37 27.35
N ALA A 33 -20.57 -0.81 27.11
CA ALA A 33 -21.72 -1.01 26.24
C ALA A 33 -22.77 -1.87 26.95
N GLY A 34 -24.02 -1.44 26.94
CA GLY A 34 -25.17 -2.13 27.56
C GLY A 34 -25.66 -3.35 26.79
N GLY A 35 -24.88 -3.89 25.86
CA GLY A 35 -25.25 -5.05 25.05
C GLY A 35 -24.50 -5.13 23.72
N GLY A 36 -24.65 -6.26 23.01
CA GLY A 36 -23.87 -6.57 21.81
C GLY A 36 -23.96 -5.54 20.68
N LYS A 37 -25.17 -4.99 20.41
CA LYS A 37 -25.35 -3.98 19.34
C LYS A 37 -24.57 -2.70 19.61
N GLU A 38 -24.65 -2.19 20.84
CA GLU A 38 -23.90 -0.99 21.24
C GLU A 38 -22.38 -1.27 21.23
N GLY A 39 -21.97 -2.46 21.67
CA GLY A 39 -20.56 -2.88 21.60
C GLY A 39 -20.01 -2.91 20.17
N LEU A 40 -20.79 -3.39 19.19
CA LEU A 40 -20.37 -3.39 17.78
C LEU A 40 -20.27 -1.98 17.21
N ARG A 41 -21.19 -1.10 17.59
CA ARG A 41 -21.13 0.32 17.20
C ARG A 41 -19.87 0.99 17.75
N LEU A 42 -19.57 0.82 19.04
CA LEU A 42 -18.34 1.38 19.64
C LEU A 42 -17.08 0.83 18.98
N LEU A 43 -17.04 -0.46 18.61
CA LEU A 43 -15.91 -1.04 17.88
C LEU A 43 -15.69 -0.40 16.49
N GLN A 44 -16.76 0.07 15.84
CA GLN A 44 -16.70 0.72 14.52
C GLN A 44 -16.38 2.21 14.63
N GLU A 45 -17.02 2.92 15.57
CA GLU A 45 -16.96 4.39 15.67
C GLU A 45 -15.82 4.86 16.56
N ASP A 46 -15.58 4.19 17.69
CA ASP A 46 -14.67 4.64 18.76
C ASP A 46 -13.46 3.73 18.96
N GLY A 47 -13.26 2.73 18.08
CA GLY A 47 -12.08 1.87 18.09
C GLY A 47 -10.76 2.63 17.83
N PRO A 48 -9.60 1.97 17.94
CA PRO A 48 -9.40 0.56 18.29
C PRO A 48 -9.40 0.31 19.81
N PHE A 49 -9.75 -0.92 20.20
CA PHE A 49 -9.64 -1.43 21.57
C PHE A 49 -8.64 -2.59 21.62
N GLN A 50 -7.80 -2.64 22.66
CA GLN A 50 -6.87 -3.76 22.85
C GLN A 50 -7.61 -5.03 23.29
N VAL A 51 -8.58 -4.87 24.20
CA VAL A 51 -9.37 -5.99 24.76
C VAL A 51 -10.85 -5.66 24.75
N VAL A 52 -11.67 -6.64 24.39
CA VAL A 52 -13.11 -6.64 24.65
C VAL A 52 -13.47 -7.74 25.64
N VAL A 53 -14.23 -7.40 26.65
CA VAL A 53 -14.77 -8.31 27.67
C VAL A 53 -16.28 -8.33 27.51
N SER A 54 -16.87 -9.48 27.19
CA SER A 54 -18.31 -9.61 27.02
C SER A 54 -18.89 -10.57 28.04
N ASP A 55 -20.07 -10.29 28.57
CA ASP A 55 -20.89 -11.31 29.19
C ASP A 55 -21.46 -12.29 28.16
N MET A 56 -21.71 -13.53 28.59
CA MET A 56 -22.33 -14.56 27.77
C MET A 56 -23.82 -14.31 27.55
N LYS A 57 -24.57 -13.98 28.62
CA LYS A 57 -26.03 -13.87 28.59
C LYS A 57 -26.46 -12.41 28.48
N MET A 58 -26.66 -11.98 27.25
CA MET A 58 -27.25 -10.68 26.94
C MET A 58 -28.50 -10.85 26.08
N PRO A 59 -29.54 -10.02 26.26
CA PRO A 59 -30.72 -9.98 25.39
C PRO A 59 -30.34 -9.71 23.94
N GLU A 60 -31.15 -10.23 23.01
CA GLU A 60 -31.02 -10.08 21.55
C GLU A 60 -29.78 -10.71 20.91
N MET A 61 -28.58 -10.46 21.45
CA MET A 61 -27.30 -10.96 20.97
C MET A 61 -26.44 -11.42 22.15
N ASN A 62 -26.20 -12.72 22.25
CA ASN A 62 -25.33 -13.29 23.28
C ASN A 62 -23.84 -12.94 23.05
N GLY A 63 -23.02 -13.08 24.09
CA GLY A 63 -21.60 -12.72 24.05
C GLY A 63 -20.80 -13.43 22.97
N ALA A 64 -21.02 -14.72 22.77
CA ALA A 64 -20.32 -15.48 21.74
C ALA A 64 -20.61 -14.96 20.31
N THR A 65 -21.87 -14.61 20.02
CA THR A 65 -22.29 -14.04 18.74
C THR A 65 -21.71 -12.65 18.57
N PHE A 66 -21.77 -11.82 19.61
CA PHE A 66 -21.15 -10.51 19.64
C PHE A 66 -19.64 -10.59 19.33
N LEU A 67 -18.88 -11.43 20.04
CA LEU A 67 -17.43 -11.55 19.87
C LEU A 67 -17.04 -12.07 18.47
N ARG A 68 -17.89 -12.89 17.84
CA ARG A 68 -17.73 -13.32 16.44
C ARG A 68 -17.85 -12.15 15.47
N HIS A 69 -18.82 -11.26 15.68
CA HIS A 69 -18.95 -10.04 14.88
C HIS A 69 -17.82 -9.05 15.17
N ALA A 70 -17.44 -8.90 16.44
CA ALA A 70 -16.32 -8.06 16.86
C ALA A 70 -15.02 -8.45 16.16
N ARG A 71 -14.76 -9.75 15.98
CA ARG A 71 -13.60 -10.24 15.22
C ARG A 71 -13.58 -9.77 13.76
N ARG A 72 -14.74 -9.65 13.10
CA ARG A 72 -14.79 -9.19 11.71
C ARG A 72 -14.53 -7.69 11.59
N ILE A 73 -14.94 -6.92 12.60
CA ILE A 73 -14.74 -5.46 12.66
C ILE A 73 -13.31 -5.12 13.08
N SER A 74 -12.84 -5.74 14.17
CA SER A 74 -11.50 -5.54 14.72
C SER A 74 -10.86 -6.90 15.01
N PRO A 75 -10.18 -7.52 14.02
CA PRO A 75 -9.55 -8.82 14.17
C PRO A 75 -8.50 -8.87 15.29
N GLN A 76 -7.78 -7.77 15.50
CA GLN A 76 -6.67 -7.64 16.44
C GLN A 76 -7.12 -7.43 17.89
N THR A 77 -8.35 -6.96 18.13
CA THR A 77 -8.89 -6.82 19.49
C THR A 77 -9.01 -8.19 20.16
N VAL A 78 -8.40 -8.36 21.34
CA VAL A 78 -8.43 -9.62 22.07
C VAL A 78 -9.77 -9.79 22.78
N ARG A 79 -10.36 -10.98 22.66
CA ARG A 79 -11.74 -11.26 23.06
C ARG A 79 -11.78 -12.14 24.31
N ILE A 80 -12.36 -11.62 25.40
CA ILE A 80 -12.56 -12.33 26.66
C ILE A 80 -14.06 -12.51 26.90
N LEU A 81 -14.47 -13.72 27.28
CA LEU A 81 -15.87 -14.04 27.59
C LEU A 81 -16.04 -14.29 29.09
N LEU A 82 -17.04 -13.66 29.71
CA LEU A 82 -17.48 -13.96 31.07
C LEU A 82 -18.69 -14.91 30.99
N THR A 83 -18.69 -16.00 31.74
CA THR A 83 -19.72 -17.06 31.63
C THR A 83 -20.11 -17.62 32.99
N GLY A 84 -21.36 -18.04 33.16
CA GLY A 84 -21.79 -18.75 34.37
C GLY A 84 -21.35 -20.22 34.39
N PHE A 85 -21.29 -20.83 35.59
CA PHE A 85 -20.94 -22.26 35.75
C PHE A 85 -21.86 -23.22 34.96
N ALA A 86 -23.14 -22.88 34.82
CA ALA A 86 -24.14 -23.71 34.12
C ALA A 86 -24.00 -23.67 32.57
N GLU A 87 -23.11 -22.86 32.03
CA GLU A 87 -22.95 -22.67 30.58
C GLU A 87 -21.70 -23.37 30.02
N LEU A 88 -20.78 -23.83 30.87
CA LEU A 88 -19.46 -24.38 30.50
C LEU A 88 -19.54 -25.52 29.46
N ASP A 89 -20.54 -26.41 29.56
CA ASP A 89 -20.70 -27.54 28.64
C ASP A 89 -21.10 -27.11 27.21
N ASN A 90 -21.66 -25.90 27.05
CA ASN A 90 -22.03 -25.31 25.76
C ASN A 90 -20.98 -24.33 25.20
N VAL A 91 -19.87 -24.08 25.91
CA VAL A 91 -18.85 -23.08 25.52
C VAL A 91 -17.90 -23.63 24.44
N VAL A 92 -17.71 -24.95 24.33
CA VAL A 92 -16.69 -25.55 23.47
C VAL A 92 -16.89 -25.27 21.97
N SER A 93 -18.14 -25.22 21.50
CA SER A 93 -18.48 -24.90 20.10
C SER A 93 -18.37 -23.41 19.80
N ALA A 94 -18.73 -22.55 20.77
CA ALA A 94 -18.62 -21.10 20.65
C ALA A 94 -17.17 -20.58 20.66
N VAL A 95 -16.27 -21.24 21.39
CA VAL A 95 -14.84 -20.88 21.49
C VAL A 95 -14.13 -20.95 20.15
N ASN A 96 -14.41 -21.99 19.34
CA ASN A 96 -13.75 -22.18 18.05
C ASN A 96 -14.26 -21.22 16.96
N GLU A 97 -15.53 -20.82 17.01
CA GLU A 97 -16.11 -19.90 16.02
C GLU A 97 -15.81 -18.41 16.32
N GLY A 98 -15.71 -18.04 17.60
CA GLY A 98 -15.45 -16.67 18.05
C GLY A 98 -13.98 -16.28 18.21
N PHE A 99 -13.04 -17.24 18.16
CA PHE A 99 -11.61 -17.03 18.50
C PHE A 99 -11.47 -16.26 19.82
N ILE A 100 -12.14 -16.80 20.83
CA ILE A 100 -12.10 -16.28 22.20
C ILE A 100 -10.73 -16.64 22.78
N PHE A 101 -10.00 -15.62 23.24
CA PHE A 101 -8.67 -15.81 23.83
C PHE A 101 -8.76 -16.48 25.21
N ARG A 102 -9.73 -16.06 26.01
CA ARG A 102 -9.94 -16.59 27.36
C ARG A 102 -11.40 -16.49 27.78
N PHE A 103 -11.87 -17.48 28.53
CA PHE A 103 -13.11 -17.40 29.27
C PHE A 103 -12.83 -17.28 30.78
N LEU A 104 -13.68 -16.54 31.49
CA LEU A 104 -13.66 -16.41 32.94
C LEU A 104 -15.03 -16.82 33.51
N ALA A 105 -15.00 -17.69 34.52
CA ALA A 105 -16.22 -18.07 35.22
C ALA A 105 -16.70 -16.94 36.15
N LYS A 106 -17.99 -16.62 36.08
CA LYS A 106 -18.68 -15.75 37.04
C LYS A 106 -19.07 -16.57 38.29
N PRO A 107 -18.87 -16.05 39.52
CA PRO A 107 -18.29 -14.76 39.84
C PRO A 107 -16.75 -14.75 39.71
N CYS A 108 -16.20 -13.74 39.03
CA CYS A 108 -14.75 -13.54 38.95
C CYS A 108 -14.30 -12.42 39.89
N SER A 109 -13.16 -12.58 40.56
CA SER A 109 -12.58 -11.50 41.35
C SER A 109 -12.06 -10.38 40.45
N SER A 110 -12.05 -9.15 40.98
CA SER A 110 -11.41 -8.00 40.33
C SER A 110 -9.96 -8.28 39.92
N SER A 111 -9.21 -9.02 40.74
CA SER A 111 -7.82 -9.39 40.45
C SER A 111 -7.71 -10.38 39.29
N ALA A 112 -8.60 -11.38 39.22
CA ALA A 112 -8.61 -12.35 38.13
C ALA A 112 -9.02 -11.70 36.80
N LEU A 113 -10.02 -10.81 36.83
CA LEU A 113 -10.42 -10.05 35.65
C LEU A 113 -9.30 -9.14 35.17
N LYS A 114 -8.65 -8.39 36.08
CA LYS A 114 -7.49 -7.56 35.74
C LYS A 114 -6.37 -8.39 35.10
N ALA A 115 -5.98 -9.50 35.72
CA ALA A 115 -4.93 -10.37 35.18
C ALA A 115 -5.28 -10.92 33.79
N ALA A 116 -6.54 -11.28 33.54
CA ALA A 116 -6.98 -11.72 32.22
C ALA A 116 -6.92 -10.61 31.17
N ILE A 117 -7.25 -9.37 31.55
CA ILE A 117 -7.15 -8.20 30.66
C ILE A 117 -5.68 -7.86 30.41
N ASP A 118 -4.82 -7.88 31.43
CA ASP A 118 -3.37 -7.68 31.28
C ASP A 118 -2.78 -8.72 30.30
N ASP A 119 -3.15 -9.99 30.43
CA ASP A 119 -2.76 -11.05 29.48
C ASP A 119 -3.30 -10.77 28.07
N GLY A 120 -4.53 -10.26 27.97
CA GLY A 120 -5.16 -9.89 26.71
C GLY A 120 -4.49 -8.69 26.03
N VAL A 121 -4.06 -7.69 26.79
CA VAL A 121 -3.31 -6.54 26.27
C VAL A 121 -1.97 -7.00 25.71
N ARG A 122 -1.22 -7.85 26.43
CA ARG A 122 0.03 -8.43 25.91
C ARG A 122 -0.18 -9.26 24.65
N GLN A 123 -1.27 -10.02 24.59
CA GLN A 123 -1.62 -10.76 23.36
C GLN A 123 -1.95 -9.81 22.20
N ASN A 124 -2.64 -8.69 22.46
CA ASN A 124 -2.92 -7.68 21.44
C ASN A 124 -1.61 -7.03 20.94
N GLU A 125 -0.70 -6.68 21.85
CA GLU A 125 0.63 -6.13 21.50
C GLU A 125 1.42 -7.11 20.61
N LEU A 126 1.39 -8.40 20.91
CA LEU A 126 2.02 -9.43 20.06
C LEU A 126 1.38 -9.49 18.66
N LEU A 127 0.05 -9.48 18.56
CA LEU A 127 -0.66 -9.48 17.28
C LEU A 127 -0.38 -8.23 16.45
N MET A 128 -0.29 -7.07 17.11
CA MET A 128 0.05 -5.80 16.46
C MET A 128 1.51 -5.81 16.01
N SER A 129 2.43 -6.31 16.84
CA SER A 129 3.85 -6.43 16.48
C SER A 129 4.05 -7.37 15.29
N GLU A 130 3.38 -8.53 15.26
CA GLU A 130 3.40 -9.44 14.12
C GLU A 130 2.91 -8.74 12.84
N ARG A 131 1.78 -8.02 12.92
CA ARG A 131 1.24 -7.25 11.79
C ARG A 131 2.23 -6.19 11.30
N VAL A 132 2.78 -5.38 12.20
CA VAL A 132 3.73 -4.32 11.86
C VAL A 132 4.98 -4.92 11.24
N LEU A 133 5.53 -5.99 11.81
CA LEU A 133 6.69 -6.68 11.25
C LEU A 133 6.40 -7.23 9.85
N LEU A 134 5.23 -7.82 9.62
CA LEU A 134 4.81 -8.30 8.31
C LEU A 134 4.66 -7.16 7.30
N GLU A 135 4.06 -6.04 7.68
CA GLU A 135 3.93 -4.85 6.82
C GLU A 135 5.29 -4.22 6.49
N GLN A 136 6.17 -4.07 7.49
CA GLN A 136 7.54 -3.59 7.30
C GLN A 136 8.37 -4.54 6.43
N THR A 137 8.25 -5.85 6.63
CA THR A 137 8.96 -6.85 5.81
C THR A 137 8.46 -6.84 4.38
N LEU A 138 7.15 -6.69 4.17
CA LEU A 138 6.56 -6.58 2.83
C LEU A 138 7.07 -5.33 2.11
N MET A 139 7.02 -4.16 2.78
CA MET A 139 7.52 -2.91 2.21
C MET A 139 9.03 -2.95 1.96
N GLY A 140 9.81 -3.53 2.87
CA GLY A 140 11.24 -3.75 2.67
C GLY A 140 11.54 -4.66 1.47
N SER A 141 10.73 -5.69 1.26
CA SER A 141 10.85 -6.60 0.10
C SER A 141 10.50 -5.89 -1.20
N ILE A 142 9.44 -5.08 -1.21
CA ILE A 142 9.05 -4.22 -2.34
C ILE A 142 10.18 -3.24 -2.68
N GLN A 143 10.73 -2.56 -1.67
CA GLN A 143 11.83 -1.62 -1.86
C GLN A 143 13.07 -2.32 -2.45
N ALA A 144 13.46 -3.47 -1.90
CA ALA A 144 14.61 -4.23 -2.41
C ALA A 144 14.41 -4.66 -3.88
N LEU A 145 13.22 -5.13 -4.27
CA LEU A 145 12.92 -5.50 -5.65
C LEU A 145 12.91 -4.28 -6.59
N SER A 146 12.42 -3.14 -6.10
CA SER A 146 12.44 -1.87 -6.82
C SER A 146 13.87 -1.41 -7.08
N ASP A 147 14.76 -1.50 -6.09
CA ASP A 147 16.19 -1.20 -6.23
C ASP A 147 16.88 -2.14 -7.23
N VAL A 148 16.58 -3.45 -7.18
CA VAL A 148 17.10 -4.42 -8.15
C VAL A 148 16.64 -4.08 -9.56
N LEU A 149 15.38 -3.68 -9.76
CA LEU A 149 14.88 -3.25 -11.06
C LEU A 149 15.61 -2.00 -11.57
N ALA A 150 15.84 -1.00 -10.70
CA ALA A 150 16.60 0.20 -11.03
C ALA A 150 18.03 -0.14 -11.48
N MET A 151 18.67 -1.10 -10.83
CA MET A 151 20.02 -1.55 -11.18
C MET A 151 20.06 -2.39 -12.46
N ALA A 152 19.11 -3.32 -12.64
CA ALA A 152 19.08 -4.25 -13.77
C ALA A 152 18.62 -3.58 -15.07
N SER A 153 17.66 -2.65 -15.00
CA SER A 153 17.14 -1.94 -16.16
C SER A 153 16.73 -0.50 -15.80
N PRO A 154 17.66 0.46 -15.89
CA PRO A 154 17.36 1.87 -15.65
C PRO A 154 16.23 2.40 -16.53
N ALA A 155 16.17 1.96 -17.79
CA ALA A 155 15.11 2.33 -18.73
C ALA A 155 13.72 1.89 -18.24
N ALA A 156 13.58 0.62 -17.80
CA ALA A 156 12.32 0.10 -17.31
C ALA A 156 11.90 0.74 -15.98
N PHE A 157 12.85 0.99 -15.08
CA PHE A 157 12.58 1.65 -13.81
C PHE A 157 12.13 3.11 -13.99
N GLY A 158 12.73 3.84 -14.93
CA GLY A 158 12.30 5.21 -15.26
C GLY A 158 10.87 5.24 -15.81
N ARG A 159 10.55 4.30 -16.70
CA ARG A 159 9.20 4.09 -17.22
C ARG A 159 8.20 3.76 -16.10
N ALA A 160 8.54 2.81 -15.22
CA ALA A 160 7.71 2.44 -14.08
C ALA A 160 7.42 3.64 -13.16
N THR A 161 8.40 4.51 -12.94
CA THR A 161 8.24 5.73 -12.13
C THR A 161 7.25 6.72 -12.74
N ARG A 162 7.32 6.95 -14.06
CA ARG A 162 6.37 7.82 -14.76
C ARG A 162 4.95 7.23 -14.76
N ILE A 163 4.82 5.93 -14.99
CA ILE A 163 3.54 5.22 -14.89
C ILE A 163 2.97 5.35 -13.48
N ARG A 164 3.78 5.14 -12.44
CA ARG A 164 3.38 5.28 -11.03
C ARG A 164 2.87 6.69 -10.73
N LYS A 165 3.62 7.75 -11.11
CA LYS A 165 3.17 9.14 -10.88
C LYS A 165 1.78 9.39 -11.47
N LEU A 166 1.56 8.95 -12.71
CA LEU A 166 0.27 9.14 -13.37
C LEU A 166 -0.85 8.27 -12.76
N ALA A 167 -0.54 7.02 -12.42
CA ALA A 167 -1.49 6.11 -11.79
C ALA A 167 -1.94 6.61 -10.42
N VAL A 168 -1.03 7.14 -9.59
CA VAL A 168 -1.37 7.74 -8.29
C VAL A 168 -2.30 8.93 -8.47
N ALA A 169 -1.95 9.89 -9.33
CA ALA A 169 -2.79 11.07 -9.58
C ALA A 169 -4.19 10.72 -10.09
N LEU A 170 -4.31 9.66 -10.91
CA LEU A 170 -5.59 9.12 -11.36
C LEU A 170 -6.35 8.42 -10.22
N GLY A 171 -5.66 7.63 -9.40
CA GLY A 171 -6.24 6.91 -8.26
C GLY A 171 -6.80 7.86 -7.21
N GLU A 172 -6.11 8.94 -6.91
CA GLU A 172 -6.57 9.99 -5.99
C GLU A 172 -7.85 10.66 -6.50
N ARG A 173 -7.88 11.11 -7.76
CA ARG A 173 -9.07 11.73 -8.36
C ARG A 173 -10.23 10.76 -8.56
N ALA A 174 -9.95 9.47 -8.67
CA ALA A 174 -10.97 8.43 -8.79
C ALA A 174 -11.41 7.86 -7.43
N GLU A 175 -10.93 8.40 -6.31
CA GLU A 175 -11.24 7.95 -4.94
C GLU A 175 -10.96 6.44 -4.74
N LEU A 176 -9.84 5.95 -5.28
CA LEU A 176 -9.46 4.54 -5.21
C LEU A 176 -9.22 4.10 -3.76
N GLU A 177 -9.96 3.06 -3.34
CA GLU A 177 -9.70 2.37 -2.08
C GLU A 177 -8.35 1.65 -2.12
N ASP A 178 -7.57 1.75 -1.03
CA ASP A 178 -6.22 1.18 -0.88
C ASP A 178 -5.20 1.58 -1.97
N PRO A 179 -4.83 2.87 -2.08
CA PRO A 179 -3.92 3.39 -3.12
C PRO A 179 -2.59 2.64 -3.27
N TRP A 180 -2.05 2.14 -2.15
CA TRP A 180 -0.79 1.38 -2.11
C TRP A 180 -0.77 0.19 -3.08
N ARG A 181 -1.93 -0.46 -3.33
CA ARG A 181 -2.01 -1.62 -4.23
C ARG A 181 -1.69 -1.22 -5.67
N LEU A 182 -2.21 -0.08 -6.10
CA LEU A 182 -1.97 0.48 -7.42
C LEU A 182 -0.52 0.97 -7.57
N GLU A 183 0.03 1.58 -6.53
CA GLU A 183 1.43 2.03 -6.53
C GLU A 183 2.42 0.88 -6.74
N VAL A 184 2.22 -0.22 -6.01
CA VAL A 184 3.03 -1.43 -6.15
C VAL A 184 2.84 -2.06 -7.53
N ALA A 185 1.58 -2.15 -8.02
CA ALA A 185 1.30 -2.66 -9.35
C ALA A 185 1.96 -1.82 -10.46
N ALA A 186 1.89 -0.50 -10.37
CA ALA A 186 2.53 0.40 -11.33
C ALA A 186 4.06 0.26 -11.32
N THR A 187 4.66 0.19 -10.13
CA THR A 187 6.11 0.01 -9.95
C THR A 187 6.61 -1.28 -10.61
N PHE A 188 5.90 -2.39 -10.41
CA PHE A 188 6.32 -3.69 -10.93
C PHE A 188 5.70 -4.08 -12.26
N SER A 189 4.84 -3.26 -12.86
CA SER A 189 4.29 -3.49 -14.20
C SER A 189 5.40 -3.76 -15.23
N GLN A 190 6.55 -3.09 -15.07
CA GLN A 190 7.70 -3.17 -15.97
C GLN A 190 8.76 -4.21 -15.57
N VAL A 191 8.59 -4.94 -14.46
CA VAL A 191 9.64 -5.84 -13.94
C VAL A 191 9.94 -6.99 -14.91
N GLY A 192 8.96 -7.45 -15.70
CA GLY A 192 9.16 -8.46 -16.74
C GLY A 192 10.16 -8.05 -17.83
N SER A 193 10.51 -6.77 -17.95
CA SER A 193 11.47 -6.27 -18.93
C SER A 193 12.88 -6.81 -18.74
N ILE A 194 13.23 -7.24 -17.52
CA ILE A 194 14.53 -7.87 -17.19
C ILE A 194 14.75 -9.19 -17.95
N THR A 195 13.68 -9.78 -18.49
CA THR A 195 13.75 -11.02 -19.28
C THR A 195 14.15 -10.79 -20.74
N LEU A 196 14.19 -9.53 -21.19
CA LEU A 196 14.53 -9.16 -22.56
C LEU A 196 16.05 -9.00 -22.74
N PRO A 197 16.59 -9.31 -23.93
CA PRO A 197 17.92 -8.86 -24.32
C PRO A 197 18.04 -7.32 -24.26
N GLU A 198 19.22 -6.82 -23.93
CA GLU A 198 19.47 -5.37 -23.75
C GLU A 198 19.06 -4.55 -24.99
N ASP A 199 19.44 -4.97 -26.19
CA ASP A 199 19.06 -4.31 -27.43
C ASP A 199 17.55 -4.26 -27.64
N THR A 200 16.83 -5.33 -27.28
CA THR A 200 15.38 -5.41 -27.40
C THR A 200 14.70 -4.49 -26.39
N ALA A 201 15.18 -4.48 -25.14
CA ALA A 201 14.69 -3.56 -24.10
C ALA A 201 14.93 -2.10 -24.49
N LEU A 202 16.10 -1.77 -25.05
CA LEU A 202 16.44 -0.43 -25.52
C LEU A 202 15.58 0.01 -26.70
N LYS A 203 15.37 -0.85 -27.71
CA LYS A 203 14.44 -0.56 -28.82
C LYS A 203 13.04 -0.27 -28.30
N MET A 204 12.56 -1.09 -27.35
CA MET A 204 11.23 -0.91 -26.76
C MET A 204 11.14 0.43 -25.99
N TYR A 205 12.17 0.78 -25.21
CA TYR A 205 12.25 2.07 -24.50
C TYR A 205 12.27 3.26 -25.47
N LEU A 206 13.06 3.19 -26.54
CA LEU A 206 13.18 4.23 -27.56
C LEU A 206 12.00 4.25 -28.56
N GLY A 207 11.01 3.36 -28.42
CA GLY A 207 9.89 3.27 -29.34
C GLY A 207 10.27 2.81 -30.75
N GLN A 208 11.41 2.14 -30.91
CA GLN A 208 11.87 1.64 -32.18
C GLN A 208 11.10 0.38 -32.61
N PRO A 209 10.97 0.11 -33.92
CA PRO A 209 10.30 -1.09 -34.41
C PRO A 209 10.97 -2.37 -33.88
N LEU A 210 10.14 -3.27 -33.35
CA LEU A 210 10.55 -4.60 -32.90
C LEU A 210 10.30 -5.64 -33.99
N SER A 211 11.21 -6.60 -34.15
CA SER A 211 10.99 -7.80 -34.98
C SER A 211 9.89 -8.68 -34.40
N LEU A 212 9.36 -9.63 -35.19
CA LEU A 212 8.32 -10.56 -34.73
C LEU A 212 8.76 -11.38 -33.50
N GLN A 213 10.03 -11.78 -33.44
CA GLN A 213 10.58 -12.50 -32.29
C GLN A 213 10.64 -11.60 -31.05
N GLU A 214 11.08 -10.37 -31.19
CA GLU A 214 11.13 -9.38 -30.10
C GLU A 214 9.72 -9.03 -29.59
N GLN A 215 8.74 -8.91 -30.48
CA GLN A 215 7.33 -8.71 -30.11
C GLN A 215 6.78 -9.89 -29.31
N ALA A 216 7.11 -11.12 -29.71
CA ALA A 216 6.70 -12.32 -28.98
C ALA A 216 7.34 -12.42 -27.59
N MET A 217 8.57 -11.93 -27.42
CA MET A 217 9.21 -11.80 -26.10
C MET A 217 8.49 -10.76 -25.23
N ALA A 218 8.25 -9.56 -25.78
CA ALA A 218 7.56 -8.48 -25.07
C ALA A 218 6.14 -8.87 -24.62
N ALA A 219 5.41 -9.63 -25.44
CA ALA A 219 4.07 -10.11 -25.11
C ALA A 219 4.01 -11.04 -23.89
N ARG A 220 5.14 -11.67 -23.49
CA ARG A 220 5.22 -12.53 -22.30
C ARG A 220 5.56 -11.76 -21.02
N MET A 221 5.97 -10.49 -21.12
CA MET A 221 6.36 -9.69 -19.96
C MET A 221 5.28 -9.59 -18.86
N PRO A 222 3.99 -9.39 -19.16
CA PRO A 222 2.97 -9.29 -18.11
C PRO A 222 2.86 -10.55 -17.25
N GLU A 223 2.99 -11.73 -17.87
CA GLU A 223 3.00 -13.00 -17.16
C GLU A 223 4.25 -13.12 -16.27
N MET A 224 5.41 -12.71 -16.78
CA MET A 224 6.65 -12.69 -16.00
C MET A 224 6.57 -11.71 -14.82
N SER A 225 6.01 -10.51 -15.03
CA SER A 225 5.81 -9.52 -13.95
C SER A 225 4.97 -10.09 -12.82
N ARG A 226 3.88 -10.80 -13.15
CA ARG A 226 3.05 -11.50 -12.15
C ARG A 226 3.80 -12.66 -11.47
N SER A 227 4.56 -13.45 -12.23
CA SER A 227 5.31 -14.58 -11.69
C SER A 227 6.39 -14.17 -10.69
N VAL A 228 7.00 -12.99 -10.85
CA VAL A 228 7.98 -12.46 -9.88
C VAL A 228 7.32 -12.15 -8.54
N LEU A 229 6.09 -11.62 -8.58
CA LEU A 229 5.37 -11.20 -7.38
C LEU A 229 4.54 -12.32 -6.74
N SER A 230 4.25 -13.41 -7.46
CA SER A 230 3.33 -14.47 -7.00
C SER A 230 3.77 -15.23 -5.75
N ASN A 231 5.06 -15.17 -5.41
CA ASN A 231 5.61 -15.83 -4.22
C ASN A 231 5.62 -14.92 -2.98
N ILE A 232 5.20 -13.67 -3.11
CA ILE A 232 5.16 -12.71 -2.00
C ILE A 232 3.77 -12.73 -1.38
N PRO A 233 3.61 -13.18 -0.12
CA PRO A 233 2.31 -13.21 0.55
C PRO A 233 1.68 -11.82 0.61
N ARG A 234 0.34 -11.75 0.54
CA ARG A 234 -0.46 -10.51 0.62
C ARG A 234 -0.41 -9.62 -0.63
N LEU A 235 0.28 -10.03 -1.70
CA LEU A 235 0.25 -9.34 -2.99
C LEU A 235 -0.87 -9.82 -3.92
N GLU A 236 -1.77 -10.70 -3.48
CA GLU A 236 -2.90 -11.18 -4.30
C GLU A 236 -3.73 -10.02 -4.89
N PRO A 237 -4.06 -8.94 -4.14
CA PRO A 237 -4.76 -7.79 -4.72
C PRO A 237 -3.94 -7.03 -5.76
N VAL A 238 -2.61 -6.99 -5.63
CA VAL A 238 -1.70 -6.37 -6.61
C VAL A 238 -1.62 -7.21 -7.87
N LEU A 239 -1.54 -8.53 -7.72
CA LEU A 239 -1.52 -9.49 -8.83
C LEU A 239 -2.83 -9.45 -9.64
N GLU A 240 -3.95 -9.17 -8.97
CA GLU A 240 -5.24 -8.94 -9.64
C GLU A 240 -5.21 -7.68 -10.51
N ILE A 241 -4.65 -6.58 -10.00
CA ILE A 241 -4.48 -5.34 -10.78
C ILE A 241 -3.68 -5.63 -12.06
N LEU A 242 -2.54 -6.31 -11.91
CA LEU A 242 -1.65 -6.69 -13.01
C LEU A 242 -2.26 -7.70 -13.98
N LEU A 243 -3.11 -8.61 -13.50
CA LEU A 243 -3.78 -9.60 -14.34
C LEU A 243 -4.69 -8.92 -15.36
N TYR A 244 -5.49 -7.96 -14.90
CA TYR A 244 -6.53 -7.34 -15.73
C TYR A 244 -6.10 -6.02 -16.39
N SER A 245 -4.85 -5.57 -16.26
CA SER A 245 -4.37 -4.36 -16.95
C SER A 245 -4.42 -4.48 -18.49
N GLY A 246 -4.40 -5.72 -19.01
CA GLY A 246 -4.59 -6.01 -20.43
C GLY A 246 -6.03 -5.84 -20.94
N LYS A 247 -7.03 -5.79 -20.05
CA LYS A 247 -8.45 -5.71 -20.44
C LYS A 247 -8.80 -4.36 -21.02
N ASN A 248 -9.60 -4.35 -22.08
CA ASN A 248 -10.22 -3.15 -22.62
C ASN A 248 -11.57 -2.92 -21.93
N TRP A 249 -12.00 -1.65 -21.89
CA TRP A 249 -13.29 -1.27 -21.29
C TRP A 249 -14.49 -2.01 -21.91
N ASP A 250 -14.45 -2.28 -23.21
CA ASP A 250 -15.46 -3.05 -23.94
C ASP A 250 -15.44 -4.57 -23.66
N GLY A 251 -14.52 -5.04 -22.82
CA GLY A 251 -14.34 -6.43 -22.43
C GLY A 251 -13.39 -7.25 -23.30
N SER A 252 -12.92 -6.68 -24.42
CA SER A 252 -11.86 -7.29 -25.22
C SER A 252 -10.50 -7.25 -24.52
N GLY A 253 -9.48 -7.86 -25.13
CA GLY A 253 -8.14 -7.95 -24.53
C GLY A 253 -7.97 -9.11 -23.54
N GLU A 254 -6.77 -9.20 -22.96
CA GLU A 254 -6.36 -10.30 -22.09
C GLU A 254 -6.58 -9.99 -20.60
N PRO A 255 -6.89 -11.01 -19.77
CA PRO A 255 -7.19 -12.40 -20.14
C PRO A 255 -8.53 -12.54 -20.85
N GLN A 256 -8.74 -13.61 -21.65
CA GLN A 256 -10.00 -13.90 -22.35
C GLN A 256 -11.15 -14.36 -21.41
N VAL A 257 -11.48 -13.56 -20.39
CA VAL A 257 -12.62 -13.76 -19.49
C VAL A 257 -13.75 -12.78 -19.80
N ARG A 258 -15.00 -13.16 -19.48
CA ARG A 258 -16.17 -12.29 -19.67
C ARG A 258 -16.26 -11.27 -18.53
N MET A 259 -15.58 -10.15 -18.71
CA MET A 259 -15.50 -9.03 -17.76
C MET A 259 -15.34 -7.74 -18.60
N ALA A 260 -16.14 -6.72 -18.32
CA ALA A 260 -16.15 -5.46 -19.07
C ALA A 260 -16.62 -4.31 -18.18
N GLY A 261 -16.36 -3.07 -18.58
CA GLY A 261 -16.80 -1.89 -17.85
C GLY A 261 -16.30 -1.87 -16.41
N GLU A 262 -17.22 -1.61 -15.48
CA GLU A 262 -16.94 -1.50 -14.04
C GLU A 262 -16.61 -2.85 -13.38
N ASP A 263 -16.91 -3.99 -14.03
CA ASP A 263 -16.50 -5.31 -13.53
C ASP A 263 -14.98 -5.48 -13.56
N ILE A 264 -14.27 -4.66 -14.34
CA ILE A 264 -12.80 -4.62 -14.35
C ILE A 264 -12.33 -3.84 -13.11
N PRO A 265 -11.40 -4.39 -12.30
CA PRO A 265 -10.88 -3.69 -11.13
C PRO A 265 -10.42 -2.27 -11.46
N LEU A 266 -10.81 -1.30 -10.64
CA LEU A 266 -10.52 0.12 -10.89
C LEU A 266 -9.01 0.36 -11.05
N GLY A 267 -8.19 -0.26 -10.19
CA GLY A 267 -6.73 -0.21 -10.30
C GLY A 267 -6.19 -0.71 -11.66
N SER A 268 -6.80 -1.75 -12.25
CA SER A 268 -6.41 -2.24 -13.58
C SER A 268 -6.75 -1.27 -14.70
N ARG A 269 -7.92 -0.64 -14.63
CA ARG A 269 -8.35 0.39 -15.58
C ARG A 269 -7.42 1.61 -15.53
N ILE A 270 -7.07 2.04 -14.32
CA ILE A 270 -6.11 3.14 -14.10
C ILE A 270 -4.72 2.78 -14.63
N LEU A 271 -4.19 1.62 -14.25
CA LEU A 271 -2.86 1.19 -14.68
C LEU A 271 -2.75 1.11 -16.20
N LYS A 272 -3.74 0.53 -16.88
CA LYS A 272 -3.81 0.48 -18.35
C LYS A 272 -3.75 1.87 -18.98
N LEU A 273 -4.56 2.80 -18.47
CA LEU A 273 -4.60 4.16 -18.99
C LEU A 273 -3.25 4.86 -18.79
N ALA A 274 -2.65 4.71 -17.61
CA ALA A 274 -1.35 5.29 -17.29
C ALA A 274 -0.23 4.74 -18.20
N GLU A 275 -0.19 3.42 -18.42
CA GLU A 275 0.77 2.78 -19.34
C GLU A 275 0.60 3.23 -20.79
N ALA A 276 -0.65 3.39 -21.25
CA ALA A 276 -0.94 3.83 -22.61
C ALA A 276 -0.55 5.30 -22.82
N ALA A 277 -0.86 6.18 -21.86
CA ALA A 277 -0.48 7.58 -21.88
C ALA A 277 1.04 7.75 -21.85
N GLU A 278 1.72 7.06 -20.93
CA GLU A 278 3.19 7.11 -20.83
C GLU A 278 3.85 6.63 -22.11
N LYS A 279 3.32 5.56 -22.74
CA LYS A 279 3.85 5.05 -24.01
C LYS A 279 3.79 6.10 -25.12
N GLN A 280 2.68 6.83 -25.25
CA GLN A 280 2.54 7.88 -26.28
C GLN A 280 3.46 9.07 -26.01
N GLN A 281 3.58 9.49 -24.74
CA GLN A 281 4.46 10.59 -24.35
C GLN A 281 5.93 10.23 -24.59
N SER A 282 6.32 8.99 -24.30
CA SER A 282 7.66 8.46 -24.61
C SER A 282 7.95 8.41 -26.11
N LEU A 283 6.92 8.33 -26.96
CA LEU A 283 7.03 8.49 -28.42
C LEU A 283 7.04 9.97 -28.89
N GLY A 284 7.04 10.92 -27.95
CA GLY A 284 7.10 12.36 -28.22
C GLY A 284 5.75 13.03 -28.48
N LEU A 285 4.62 12.35 -28.24
CA LEU A 285 3.32 13.01 -28.31
C LEU A 285 3.18 13.99 -27.14
N SER A 286 2.71 15.20 -27.42
CA SER A 286 2.38 16.16 -26.35
C SER A 286 1.23 15.63 -25.48
N PRO A 287 1.09 16.11 -24.23
CA PRO A 287 0.01 15.66 -23.34
C PRO A 287 -1.39 15.77 -23.96
N GLY A 288 -1.71 16.91 -24.61
CA GLY A 288 -2.98 17.10 -25.30
C GLY A 288 -3.20 16.12 -26.47
N ARG A 289 -2.19 15.92 -27.31
CA ARG A 289 -2.25 14.95 -28.42
C ARG A 289 -2.35 13.51 -27.94
N THR A 290 -1.77 13.22 -26.77
CA THR A 290 -1.89 11.91 -26.12
C THR A 290 -3.34 11.65 -25.75
N ILE A 291 -4.04 12.61 -25.14
CA ILE A 291 -5.47 12.48 -24.82
C ILE A 291 -6.29 12.22 -26.08
N ASP A 292 -6.09 13.02 -27.14
CA ASP A 292 -6.80 12.84 -28.42
C ASP A 292 -6.58 11.44 -29.00
N PHE A 293 -5.34 10.95 -28.96
CA PHE A 293 -4.96 9.62 -29.45
C PHE A 293 -5.63 8.49 -28.63
N LEU A 294 -5.71 8.64 -27.31
CA LEU A 294 -6.36 7.65 -26.45
C LEU A 294 -7.89 7.67 -26.63
N LYS A 295 -8.51 8.85 -26.75
CA LYS A 295 -9.95 9.00 -27.02
C LYS A 295 -10.37 8.38 -28.37
N ALA A 296 -9.48 8.36 -29.36
CA ALA A 296 -9.74 7.73 -30.66
C ALA A 296 -9.85 6.19 -30.60
N GLN A 297 -9.36 5.55 -29.53
CA GLN A 297 -9.43 4.10 -29.33
C GLN A 297 -10.74 3.71 -28.62
N ALA A 298 -11.84 3.74 -29.39
CA ALA A 298 -13.16 3.42 -28.87
C ALA A 298 -13.19 2.06 -28.18
N GLY A 299 -13.73 2.01 -26.96
CA GLY A 299 -13.86 0.78 -26.16
C GLY A 299 -12.58 0.33 -25.45
N ALA A 300 -11.43 0.96 -25.67
CA ALA A 300 -10.18 0.55 -25.02
C ALA A 300 -10.08 1.01 -23.56
N PHE A 301 -10.52 2.24 -23.26
CA PHE A 301 -10.33 2.87 -21.96
C PHE A 301 -11.66 3.29 -21.32
N ASP A 302 -11.66 3.36 -20.00
CA ASP A 302 -12.77 3.89 -19.22
C ASP A 302 -12.99 5.39 -19.56
N PRO A 303 -14.17 5.78 -20.04
CA PRO A 303 -14.46 7.18 -20.40
C PRO A 303 -14.35 8.15 -19.23
N HIS A 304 -14.67 7.72 -18.00
CA HIS A 304 -14.55 8.56 -16.81
C HIS A 304 -13.08 8.85 -16.50
N LEU A 305 -12.23 7.81 -16.51
CA LEU A 305 -10.79 7.97 -16.27
C LEU A 305 -10.10 8.81 -17.36
N LEU A 306 -10.55 8.72 -18.62
CA LEU A 306 -10.07 9.60 -19.70
C LEU A 306 -10.37 11.08 -19.41
N GLY A 307 -11.54 11.38 -18.84
CA GLY A 307 -11.89 12.72 -18.38
C GLY A 307 -11.00 13.18 -17.23
N LEU A 308 -10.73 12.30 -16.25
CA LEU A 308 -9.80 12.62 -15.16
C LEU A 308 -8.39 12.90 -15.67
N LEU A 309 -7.88 12.10 -16.60
CA LEU A 309 -6.57 12.32 -17.24
C LEU A 309 -6.49 13.70 -17.93
N GLU A 310 -7.56 14.11 -18.60
CA GLU A 310 -7.66 15.43 -19.23
C GLU A 310 -7.59 16.56 -18.20
N THR A 311 -8.28 16.41 -17.06
CA THR A 311 -8.17 17.38 -15.95
C THR A 311 -6.77 17.42 -15.35
N ILE A 312 -6.15 16.26 -15.09
CA ILE A 312 -4.78 16.18 -14.53
C ILE A 312 -3.79 16.92 -15.45
N ILE A 313 -3.90 16.69 -16.75
CA ILE A 313 -3.01 17.33 -17.74
C ILE A 313 -3.28 18.83 -17.84
N ALA A 314 -4.54 19.26 -17.75
CA ALA A 314 -4.91 20.67 -17.80
C ALA A 314 -4.48 21.43 -16.53
N ASP A 315 -4.55 20.78 -15.38
CA ASP A 315 -4.13 21.34 -14.09
C ASP A 315 -2.61 21.54 -14.03
N GLY A 316 -1.85 20.79 -14.85
CA GLY A 316 -0.47 21.04 -15.21
C GLY A 316 0.41 21.53 -14.06
N ASP A 317 0.99 20.59 -13.29
CA ASP A 317 1.96 20.89 -12.24
C ASP A 317 3.01 21.90 -12.73
N VAL A 318 3.03 23.02 -11.99
CA VAL A 318 4.13 23.92 -11.65
C VAL A 318 5.43 23.69 -12.44
N ILE A 319 5.90 24.75 -13.10
CA ILE A 319 7.28 24.83 -13.59
C ILE A 319 8.21 24.77 -12.36
N GLU A 320 8.58 23.56 -11.95
CA GLU A 320 9.59 23.36 -10.91
C GLU A 320 10.95 23.84 -11.44
N GLU A 321 11.68 24.57 -10.59
CA GLU A 321 12.97 25.15 -10.96
C GLU A 321 14.02 24.03 -11.15
N VAL A 322 14.47 23.83 -12.39
CA VAL A 322 15.50 22.85 -12.72
C VAL A 322 16.87 23.48 -12.52
N ARG A 323 17.73 22.81 -11.74
CA ARG A 323 19.12 23.27 -11.50
C ARG A 323 20.13 22.19 -11.86
N GLY A 324 21.28 22.63 -12.37
CA GLY A 324 22.44 21.75 -12.58
C GLY A 324 23.21 21.60 -11.27
N VAL A 325 23.47 20.35 -10.86
CA VAL A 325 24.25 20.00 -9.67
C VAL A 325 25.50 19.20 -10.03
N THR A 326 26.54 19.35 -9.23
CA THR A 326 27.73 18.50 -9.26
C THR A 326 27.51 17.21 -8.47
N MET A 327 28.44 16.25 -8.59
CA MET A 327 28.40 15.01 -7.80
C MET A 327 28.40 15.25 -6.28
N LEU A 328 29.07 16.31 -5.82
CA LEU A 328 29.13 16.67 -4.39
C LEU A 328 27.83 17.29 -3.87
N GLU A 329 26.98 17.78 -4.77
CA GLU A 329 25.71 18.45 -4.46
C GLU A 329 24.51 17.53 -4.65
N LEU A 330 24.67 16.40 -5.34
CA LEU A 330 23.63 15.39 -5.53
C LEU A 330 23.25 14.77 -4.17
N ARG A 331 21.96 14.75 -3.83
CA ARG A 331 21.42 14.18 -2.60
C ARG A 331 20.27 13.24 -2.91
N THR A 332 19.99 12.33 -1.99
CA THR A 332 18.78 11.52 -2.04
C THR A 332 17.53 12.40 -2.04
N GLY A 333 16.47 11.98 -2.71
CA GLY A 333 15.23 12.76 -2.87
C GLY A 333 15.23 13.71 -4.07
N MET A 334 16.39 14.09 -4.61
CA MET A 334 16.43 14.88 -5.85
C MET A 334 15.90 14.06 -7.04
N VAL A 335 15.19 14.68 -7.99
CA VAL A 335 14.72 14.00 -9.21
C VAL A 335 15.55 14.44 -10.41
N LEU A 336 16.21 13.49 -11.08
CA LEU A 336 17.01 13.73 -12.28
C LEU A 336 16.09 14.03 -13.47
N THR A 337 16.25 15.18 -14.11
CA THR A 337 15.36 15.65 -15.19
C THR A 337 15.82 15.19 -16.57
N GLU A 338 17.08 14.78 -16.70
CA GLU A 338 17.68 14.28 -17.95
C GLU A 338 18.27 12.88 -17.76
N GLU A 339 18.53 12.19 -18.88
CA GLU A 339 19.24 10.91 -18.86
C GLU A 339 20.69 11.09 -18.41
N VAL A 340 21.13 10.31 -17.43
CA VAL A 340 22.54 10.25 -17.03
C VAL A 340 23.22 9.11 -17.77
N ARG A 341 24.23 9.46 -18.55
CA ARG A 341 25.03 8.52 -19.33
C ARG A 341 26.51 8.61 -18.94
N SER A 342 27.20 7.48 -18.99
CA SER A 342 28.67 7.47 -18.94
C SER A 342 29.25 8.20 -20.16
N ASN A 343 30.52 8.57 -20.09
CA ASN A 343 31.24 9.11 -21.26
C ASN A 343 31.32 8.12 -22.43
N THR A 344 31.16 6.81 -22.16
CA THR A 344 31.11 5.75 -23.17
C THR A 344 29.69 5.54 -23.75
N GLY A 345 28.69 6.27 -23.28
CA GLY A 345 27.32 6.27 -23.82
C GLY A 345 26.34 5.33 -23.12
N VAL A 346 26.78 4.56 -22.12
CA VAL A 346 25.93 3.63 -21.35
C VAL A 346 24.90 4.42 -20.54
N LEU A 347 23.62 4.03 -20.62
CA LEU A 347 22.56 4.63 -19.82
C LEU A 347 22.68 4.15 -18.37
N LEU A 348 22.92 5.09 -17.46
CA LEU A 348 23.04 4.81 -16.04
C LEU A 348 21.74 5.11 -15.30
N VAL A 349 21.08 6.20 -15.69
CA VAL A 349 19.84 6.69 -15.08
C VAL A 349 18.93 7.26 -16.17
N ALA A 350 17.66 6.86 -16.17
CA ALA A 350 16.67 7.44 -17.06
C ALA A 350 16.10 8.74 -16.47
N ALA A 351 15.65 9.65 -17.35
CA ALA A 351 15.01 10.89 -16.92
C ALA A 351 13.74 10.63 -16.08
N GLY A 352 13.57 11.45 -15.04
CA GLY A 352 12.45 11.41 -14.09
C GLY A 352 12.66 10.51 -12.87
N GLN A 353 13.85 9.93 -12.69
CA GLN A 353 14.16 9.10 -11.52
C GLN A 353 14.56 9.94 -10.31
N GLU A 354 13.98 9.60 -9.16
CA GLU A 354 14.43 10.08 -7.87
C GLU A 354 15.76 9.41 -7.50
N VAL A 355 16.67 10.20 -6.92
CA VAL A 355 17.96 9.75 -6.42
C VAL A 355 17.72 8.96 -5.14
N THR A 356 17.79 7.64 -5.24
CA THR A 356 17.86 6.73 -4.10
C THR A 356 19.32 6.54 -3.65
N VAL A 357 19.53 5.91 -2.49
CA VAL A 357 20.87 5.54 -2.01
C VAL A 357 21.59 4.64 -3.03
N SER A 358 20.89 3.61 -3.54
CA SER A 358 21.41 2.67 -4.54
C SER A 358 21.77 3.36 -5.86
N LEU A 359 20.96 4.32 -6.30
CA LEU A 359 21.20 5.09 -7.51
C LEU A 359 22.41 6.02 -7.34
N LEU A 360 22.53 6.68 -6.18
CA LEU A 360 23.64 7.55 -5.85
C LEU A 360 24.98 6.79 -5.88
N GLU A 361 25.04 5.61 -5.25
CA GLU A 361 26.22 4.74 -5.29
C GLU A 361 26.58 4.32 -6.71
N ARG A 362 25.58 3.95 -7.53
CA ARG A 362 25.80 3.60 -8.95
C ARG A 362 26.41 4.78 -9.70
N ILE A 363 25.84 5.98 -9.58
CA ILE A 363 26.35 7.18 -10.27
C ILE A 363 27.80 7.46 -9.83
N GLN A 364 28.09 7.39 -8.53
CA GLN A 364 29.45 7.58 -7.98
C GLN A 364 30.45 6.58 -8.55
N ASN A 365 30.11 5.28 -8.55
CA ASN A 365 31.00 4.24 -9.09
C ASN A 365 31.36 4.48 -10.56
N TYR A 366 30.42 4.96 -11.38
CA TYR A 366 30.70 5.29 -12.78
C TYR A 366 31.44 6.61 -12.96
N HIS A 367 31.19 7.60 -12.10
CA HIS A 367 31.94 8.85 -12.06
C HIS A 367 33.44 8.60 -11.85
N ASP A 368 33.77 7.74 -10.89
CA ASP A 368 35.15 7.46 -10.49
C ASP A 368 35.90 6.58 -11.50
N THR A 369 35.19 5.79 -12.32
CA THR A 369 35.80 4.81 -13.24
C THR A 369 35.81 5.25 -14.69
N THR A 370 34.65 5.67 -15.23
CA THR A 370 34.47 5.96 -16.68
C THR A 370 34.15 7.43 -16.95
N GLY A 371 33.82 8.18 -15.91
CA GLY A 371 33.37 9.56 -16.01
C GLY A 371 31.95 9.69 -16.55
N LEU A 372 31.31 10.80 -16.19
CA LEU A 372 29.94 11.13 -16.53
C LEU A 372 29.87 12.48 -17.22
N LYS A 373 28.79 12.72 -17.96
CA LYS A 373 28.45 14.06 -18.41
C LYS A 373 27.90 14.86 -17.22
N LEU A 374 28.50 16.03 -16.97
CA LEU A 374 28.11 17.00 -15.95
C LEU A 374 27.75 18.35 -16.59
N PRO A 375 26.93 19.20 -15.94
CA PRO A 375 26.25 18.98 -14.66
C PRO A 375 25.10 17.97 -14.74
N LEU A 376 24.69 17.42 -13.61
CA LEU A 376 23.48 16.61 -13.51
C LEU A 376 22.28 17.53 -13.30
N TRP A 377 21.27 17.46 -14.16
CA TRP A 377 20.09 18.31 -14.02
C TRP A 377 19.07 17.66 -13.10
N VAL A 378 18.68 18.38 -12.05
CA VAL A 378 17.76 17.90 -11.01
C VAL A 378 16.68 18.93 -10.70
N ARG A 379 15.55 18.44 -10.19
CA ARG A 379 14.52 19.21 -9.48
C ARG A 379 14.38 18.68 -8.05
N ASN A 380 14.04 19.55 -7.10
CA ASN A 380 13.89 19.18 -5.69
C ASN A 380 12.39 19.07 -5.36
N PRO A 381 11.87 17.89 -4.97
CA PRO A 381 10.47 17.78 -4.56
C PRO A 381 10.15 18.58 -3.29
N ASP A 382 11.14 18.86 -2.44
CA ASP A 382 10.95 19.51 -1.13
C ASP A 382 11.36 20.99 -1.12
N LEU A 383 10.69 21.86 -1.88
CA LEU A 383 10.79 23.32 -1.70
C LEU A 383 9.49 23.97 -1.20
N ASP A 384 8.43 23.19 -0.96
CA ASP A 384 7.21 23.70 -0.32
C ASP A 384 7.23 23.62 1.22
N GLU A 385 8.29 23.07 1.84
CA GLU A 385 8.50 23.19 3.28
C GLU A 385 9.92 23.67 3.59
N ASP A 386 9.99 24.73 4.39
CA ASP A 386 11.21 25.30 4.94
C ASP A 386 12.03 24.18 5.62
N PRO A 387 13.27 23.88 5.19
CA PRO A 387 14.09 22.82 5.77
C PRO A 387 14.45 23.05 7.25
N ALA A 388 14.10 24.23 7.81
CA ALA A 388 14.16 24.48 9.25
C ALA A 388 13.00 23.84 10.04
N ALA A 389 11.89 23.45 9.41
CA ALA A 389 10.72 22.88 10.08
C ALA A 389 10.79 21.34 10.24
N THR A 390 11.36 20.62 9.26
CA THR A 390 11.42 19.14 9.29
C THR A 390 12.55 18.58 10.16
N ALA A 391 13.56 19.39 10.50
CA ALA A 391 14.63 19.00 11.41
C ALA A 391 14.19 18.96 12.89
N GLU A 392 13.10 19.65 13.26
CA GLU A 392 12.57 19.60 14.64
C GLU A 392 11.65 18.40 14.88
N GLU A 393 10.98 17.85 13.87
CA GLU A 393 10.08 16.69 14.02
C GLU A 393 10.78 15.33 13.95
N GLN A 394 11.92 15.21 13.26
CA GLN A 394 12.70 13.96 13.22
C GLN A 394 13.63 13.77 14.43
N THR A 395 13.77 14.77 15.30
CA THR A 395 14.67 14.72 16.47
C THR A 395 13.91 14.51 17.80
N THR A 396 12.57 14.43 17.80
CA THR A 396 11.80 14.23 19.05
C THR A 396 11.44 12.77 19.39
N PHE A 397 11.84 11.77 18.60
CA PHE A 397 11.64 10.34 18.90
C PHE A 397 12.92 9.59 19.31
N SER A 398 13.90 10.30 19.87
CA SER A 398 15.02 9.68 20.57
C SER A 398 15.25 10.40 21.89
N LEU A 399 15.20 9.62 22.98
CA LEU A 399 15.49 9.95 24.39
C LEU A 399 14.31 10.45 25.24
N VAL A 400 13.58 9.51 25.85
CA VAL A 400 13.36 9.51 27.31
C VAL A 400 13.34 8.05 27.80
N ASP A 401 14.37 7.72 28.58
CA ASP A 401 14.56 6.64 29.58
C ASP A 401 13.65 5.39 29.60
#